data_AF-A0A7S2VUX6-F1
#
_entry.id   AF-A0A7S2VUX6-F1
#
_cell.length_a   1.000
_cell.length_b   1.000
_cell.length_c   1.000
_cell.angle_alpha   90.00
_cell.angle_beta   90.00
_cell.angle_gamma   90.00
#
_symmetry.space_group_name_H-M   'P 1'
#
loop_
_entity.id
_entity.type
_entity.pdbx_description
1 polymer ?
#
loop_
_entity_poly.entity_id
_entity_poly.type
_entity_poly.pdbx_seq_one_letter_code
_entity_poly.pdbx_strand_id
1 'polypeptide(L)'
;MGSLSESLGDALDLVQDTWVASANREEGAWHVFRDAASKIKLRRDQQFEYLVVAHCGKCAERLMRNANASVAHRLLRARFGPDKPPADRLQIQSLYMLVLVVREK
;
A
#
# COMPACT_ATOMS: atom_id res chain seq x y z
N MET A 1 19.37 1.80 -6.89
CA MET A 1 18.89 2.06 -5.51
C MET A 1 20.12 2.04 -4.60
N GLY A 2 20.00 2.20 -3.28
CA GLY A 2 21.15 1.97 -2.39
C GLY A 2 21.48 0.47 -2.34
N SER A 3 22.76 0.11 -2.15
CA SER A 3 23.23 -1.29 -2.19
C SER A 3 22.45 -2.23 -1.26
N LEU A 4 21.98 -1.74 -0.10
CA LEU A 4 21.18 -2.52 0.84
C LEU A 4 19.83 -2.96 0.27
N SER A 5 19.14 -2.07 -0.45
CA SER A 5 17.82 -2.37 -1.02
C SER A 5 17.90 -3.40 -2.15
N GLU A 6 19.00 -3.35 -2.91
CA GLU A 6 19.29 -4.33 -3.97
C GLU A 6 19.59 -5.70 -3.36
N SER A 7 20.50 -5.78 -2.38
CA SER A 7 20.82 -7.05 -1.72
C SER A 7 19.62 -7.70 -1.00
N LEU A 8 18.71 -6.89 -0.42
CA LEU A 8 17.47 -7.42 0.15
C LEU A 8 16.50 -7.93 -0.93
N GLY A 9 16.52 -7.32 -2.11
CA GLY A 9 15.69 -7.71 -3.24
C GLY A 9 16.08 -9.04 -3.85
N ASP A 10 17.38 -9.36 -3.90
CA ASP A 10 17.91 -10.58 -4.55
C ASP A 10 17.36 -11.89 -3.93
N ALA A 11 16.96 -11.86 -2.66
CA ALA A 11 16.41 -13.01 -1.95
C ALA A 11 14.88 -13.16 -2.08
N LEU A 12 14.20 -12.25 -2.80
CA LEU A 12 12.74 -12.17 -2.87
C LEU A 12 12.23 -12.33 -4.31
N ASP A 13 11.00 -12.84 -4.50
CA ASP A 13 10.28 -12.73 -5.80
C ASP A 13 9.82 -11.27 -5.98
N LEU A 14 10.79 -10.43 -6.34
CA LEU A 14 10.60 -9.00 -6.48
C LEU A 14 10.27 -8.63 -7.93
N VAL A 15 9.21 -7.85 -8.10
CA VAL A 15 8.89 -7.22 -9.38
C VAL A 15 9.08 -5.71 -9.23
N GLN A 16 10.11 -5.17 -9.87
CA GLN A 16 10.42 -3.74 -9.86
C GLN A 16 9.70 -2.99 -10.99
N ASP A 17 9.80 -1.66 -10.97
CA ASP A 17 9.24 -0.73 -11.98
C ASP A 17 7.76 -1.01 -12.32
N THR A 18 7.02 -1.45 -11.31
CA THR A 18 5.64 -1.91 -11.47
C THR A 18 4.69 -1.05 -10.65
N TRP A 19 3.76 -0.43 -11.36
CA TRP A 19 2.68 0.32 -10.77
C TRP A 19 1.51 -0.58 -10.40
N VAL A 20 0.99 -0.43 -9.18
CA VAL A 20 -0.25 -1.06 -8.73
C VAL A 20 -1.32 0.03 -8.57
N ALA A 21 -2.35 -0.02 -9.40
CA ALA A 21 -3.41 0.98 -9.42
C ALA A 21 -4.50 0.68 -8.39
N SER A 22 -4.83 -0.59 -8.18
CA SER A 22 -5.87 -1.02 -7.23
C SER A 22 -5.65 -2.45 -6.75
N ALA A 23 -6.24 -2.77 -5.60
CA ALA A 23 -6.36 -4.12 -5.10
C ALA A 23 -7.82 -4.39 -4.71
N ASN A 24 -8.33 -5.56 -5.09
CA ASN A 24 -9.67 -6.01 -4.75
C ASN A 24 -9.60 -7.39 -4.08
N ARG A 25 -10.58 -7.67 -3.23
CA ARG A 25 -10.79 -9.01 -2.70
C ARG A 25 -12.02 -9.62 -3.37
N GLU A 26 -11.83 -10.71 -4.11
CA GLU A 26 -12.86 -11.44 -4.85
C GLU A 26 -12.75 -12.92 -4.45
N GLU A 27 -13.88 -13.57 -4.15
CA GLU A 27 -13.93 -15.00 -3.80
C GLU A 27 -12.97 -15.44 -2.66
N GLY A 28 -12.67 -14.52 -1.73
CA GLY A 28 -11.78 -14.77 -0.59
C GLY A 28 -10.29 -14.46 -0.85
N ALA A 29 -9.89 -14.27 -2.11
CA ALA A 29 -8.52 -13.97 -2.51
C ALA A 29 -8.32 -12.50 -2.94
N TRP A 30 -7.11 -12.00 -2.78
CA TRP A 30 -6.68 -10.69 -3.24
C TRP A 30 -6.16 -10.74 -4.67
N HIS A 31 -6.59 -9.76 -5.45
CA HIS A 31 -6.10 -9.50 -6.79
C HIS A 31 -5.57 -8.07 -6.87
N VAL A 32 -4.41 -7.92 -7.51
CA VAL A 32 -3.75 -6.64 -7.74
C VAL A 32 -3.76 -6.29 -9.22
N PHE A 33 -4.03 -5.04 -9.52
CA PHE A 33 -4.27 -4.57 -10.89
C PHE A 33 -3.29 -3.45 -11.24
N ARG A 34 -2.75 -3.49 -12.45
CA ARG A 34 -1.90 -2.42 -12.99
C ARG A 34 -2.72 -1.18 -13.36
N ASP A 35 -3.98 -1.39 -13.71
CA ASP A 35 -4.94 -0.33 -14.05
C ASP A 35 -6.31 -0.66 -13.46
N ALA A 36 -6.88 0.32 -12.76
CA ALA A 36 -8.17 0.20 -12.10
C ALA A 36 -9.35 0.20 -13.09
N ALA A 37 -9.21 0.82 -14.26
CA ALA A 37 -10.27 0.92 -15.27
C ALA A 37 -10.32 -0.33 -16.15
N SER A 38 -9.19 -0.77 -16.68
CA SER A 38 -9.11 -1.94 -17.56
C SER A 38 -9.10 -3.28 -16.82
N LYS A 39 -9.03 -3.27 -15.48
CA LYS A 39 -8.90 -4.48 -14.63
C LYS A 39 -7.80 -5.44 -15.09
N ILE A 40 -6.74 -4.90 -15.69
CA ILE A 40 -5.60 -5.72 -16.09
C ILE A 40 -4.86 -6.13 -14.83
N LYS A 41 -4.93 -7.43 -14.51
CA LYS A 41 -4.19 -8.02 -13.39
C LYS A 41 -2.70 -7.84 -13.60
N LEU A 42 -1.96 -7.59 -12.52
CA LEU A 42 -0.52 -7.41 -12.55
C LEU A 42 0.19 -8.66 -13.10
N ARG A 43 -0.32 -9.84 -12.74
CA ARG A 43 0.03 -11.15 -13.28
C ARG A 43 -1.28 -11.93 -13.51
N ARG A 44 -1.42 -12.60 -14.67
CA ARG A 44 -2.69 -13.18 -15.16
C ARG A 44 -3.38 -14.10 -14.15
N ASP A 45 -2.60 -14.87 -13.38
CA ASP A 45 -3.13 -15.90 -12.48
C ASP A 45 -2.78 -15.68 -11.00
N GLN A 46 -2.34 -14.48 -10.63
CA GLN A 46 -1.88 -14.26 -9.27
C GLN A 46 -3.04 -13.92 -8.34
N GLN A 47 -3.19 -14.78 -7.34
CA GLN A 47 -4.11 -14.63 -6.23
C GLN A 47 -3.28 -14.65 -4.95
N PHE A 48 -3.67 -13.82 -3.98
CA PHE A 48 -3.00 -13.79 -2.69
C PHE A 48 -4.01 -13.98 -1.56
N GLU A 49 -3.69 -14.79 -0.57
CA GLU A 49 -4.54 -14.92 0.62
C GLU A 49 -4.47 -13.65 1.49
N TYR A 50 -3.30 -13.01 1.51
CA TYR A 50 -3.00 -11.82 2.30
C TYR A 50 -2.38 -10.73 1.43
N LEU A 51 -2.68 -9.47 1.75
CA LEU A 51 -2.10 -8.30 1.10
C LEU A 51 -1.49 -7.39 2.15
N VAL A 52 -0.20 -7.07 2.01
CA VAL A 52 0.51 -6.10 2.84
C VAL A 52 0.80 -4.85 2.00
N VAL A 53 0.34 -3.68 2.46
CA VAL A 53 0.51 -2.41 1.75
C VAL A 53 1.50 -1.53 2.50
N ALA A 54 2.75 -1.50 2.02
CA ALA A 54 3.80 -0.64 2.53
C ALA A 54 3.95 0.63 1.67
N HIS A 55 2.91 1.48 1.65
CA HIS A 55 2.88 2.69 0.82
C HIS A 55 2.54 3.94 1.66
N CYS A 56 2.98 5.12 1.21
CA CYS A 56 2.54 6.39 1.77
C CYS A 56 1.01 6.55 1.71
N GLY A 57 0.46 7.22 2.73
CA GLY A 57 -0.95 7.26 3.07
C GLY A 57 -1.98 7.42 1.96
N LYS A 58 -1.86 8.49 1.16
CA LYS A 58 -2.84 8.80 0.09
C LYS A 58 -2.91 7.69 -0.96
N CYS A 59 -1.76 7.12 -1.32
CA CYS A 59 -1.71 6.03 -2.28
C CYS A 59 -2.20 4.72 -1.69
N ALA A 60 -1.89 4.44 -0.42
CA ALA A 60 -2.42 3.29 0.29
C ALA A 60 -3.95 3.35 0.43
N GLU A 61 -4.51 4.52 0.75
CA GLU A 61 -5.97 4.76 0.81
C GLU A 61 -6.62 4.58 -0.56
N ARG A 62 -5.99 5.08 -1.63
CA ARG A 62 -6.45 4.86 -3.00
C ARG A 62 -6.45 3.38 -3.37
N LEU A 63 -5.39 2.65 -3.02
CA LEU A 63 -5.23 1.22 -3.32
C LEU A 63 -6.30 0.37 -2.61
N MET A 64 -6.59 0.72 -1.35
CA MET A 64 -7.47 -0.01 -0.45
C MET A 64 -8.94 0.45 -0.49
N ARG A 65 -9.28 1.40 -1.35
CA ARG A 65 -10.64 1.98 -1.41
C ARG A 65 -11.72 0.91 -1.61
N ASN A 66 -11.45 -0.10 -2.44
CA ASN A 66 -12.40 -1.15 -2.78
C ASN A 66 -12.44 -2.28 -1.74
N ALA A 67 -11.51 -2.29 -0.79
CA ALA A 67 -11.38 -3.32 0.24
C ALA A 67 -12.19 -3.04 1.50
N ASN A 68 -12.91 -1.92 1.57
CA ASN A 68 -13.57 -1.42 2.80
C ASN A 68 -12.64 -1.32 4.03
N ALA A 69 -11.32 -1.31 3.83
CA ALA A 69 -10.31 -1.20 4.88
C ALA A 69 -10.08 0.26 5.34
N SER A 70 -10.86 1.21 4.80
CA SER A 70 -10.71 2.65 5.05
C SER A 70 -10.86 3.01 6.53
N VAL A 71 -11.69 2.27 7.28
CA VAL A 71 -11.89 2.49 8.73
C VAL A 71 -10.61 2.16 9.50
N ALA A 72 -10.02 0.99 9.27
CA ALA A 72 -8.78 0.59 9.93
C ALA A 72 -7.61 1.51 9.53
N HIS A 73 -7.52 1.90 8.25
CA HIS A 73 -6.50 2.83 7.77
C HIS A 73 -6.58 4.21 8.45
N ARG A 74 -7.79 4.71 8.75
CA ARG A 74 -7.94 5.98 9.47
C ARG A 74 -7.38 5.92 10.89
N LEU A 75 -7.48 4.77 11.57
CA LEU A 75 -6.94 4.59 12.92
C LEU A 75 -5.41 4.67 12.95
N LEU A 76 -4.75 4.31 11.86
CA LEU A 76 -3.29 4.31 11.74
C LEU A 76 -2.72 5.66 11.30
N ARG A 77 -3.59 6.65 11.01
CA ARG A 77 -3.19 7.95 10.47
C ARG A 77 -2.89 8.93 11.60
N ALA A 78 -1.62 9.26 11.79
CA ALA A 78 -1.19 10.40 12.56
C ALA A 78 -1.24 11.66 11.68
N ARG A 79 -1.95 12.71 12.12
CA ARG A 79 -1.95 14.04 11.47
C ARG A 79 -0.96 14.95 12.18
N PHE A 80 -0.15 15.70 11.44
CA PHE A 80 0.83 16.65 12.00
C PHE A 80 0.27 18.07 12.17
N GLY A 81 -1.03 18.25 11.98
CA GLY A 81 -1.73 19.52 12.17
C GLY A 81 -3.24 19.40 11.98
N PRO A 82 -4.03 20.33 12.52
CA PRO A 82 -5.48 20.33 12.38
C PRO A 82 -5.94 20.82 10.99
N ASP A 83 -5.19 21.74 10.39
CA ASP A 83 -5.61 22.50 9.21
C ASP A 83 -5.26 21.85 7.88
N LYS A 84 -5.92 22.32 6.81
CA LYS A 84 -5.60 21.91 5.44
C LYS A 84 -4.25 22.54 5.04
N PRO A 85 -3.34 21.78 4.39
CA PRO A 85 -2.08 22.34 3.93
C PRO A 85 -2.31 23.49 2.92
N PRO A 86 -1.56 24.60 3.05
CA PRO A 86 -1.34 25.54 1.96
C PRO A 86 -1.00 24.85 0.63
N ALA A 87 -1.60 25.29 -0.47
CA ALA A 87 -1.46 24.67 -1.79
C ALA A 87 -0.13 25.01 -2.49
N ASP A 88 0.57 26.04 -2.01
CA ASP A 88 1.81 26.57 -2.55
C ASP A 88 3.06 25.86 -2.00
N ARG A 89 2.91 24.88 -1.09
CA ARG A 89 4.03 24.23 -0.41
C ARG A 89 3.88 22.72 -0.33
N LEU A 90 4.99 22.02 -0.55
CA LEU A 90 5.13 20.59 -0.28
C LEU A 90 5.36 20.37 1.21
N GLN A 91 4.44 19.68 1.88
CA GLN A 91 4.53 19.40 3.30
C GLN A 91 3.93 18.03 3.64
N ILE A 92 4.53 17.38 4.64
CA ILE A 92 4.06 16.10 5.17
C ILE A 92 2.96 16.40 6.20
N GLN A 93 1.72 16.04 5.85
CA GLN A 93 0.53 16.39 6.64
C GLN A 93 0.01 15.24 7.50
N SER A 94 0.34 14.02 7.10
CA SER A 94 0.00 12.84 7.88
C SER A 94 0.91 11.70 7.53
N LEU A 95 1.22 10.90 8.55
CA LEU A 95 1.93 9.64 8.41
C LEU A 95 1.00 8.50 8.82
N TYR A 96 1.09 7.37 8.14
CA TYR A 96 0.33 6.19 8.49
C TYR A 96 1.34 5.21 9.10
N MET A 97 1.17 4.89 10.38
CA MET A 97 2.09 4.01 11.12
C MET A 97 1.31 2.94 11.86
N LEU A 98 1.81 1.72 11.79
CA LEU A 98 1.39 0.60 12.62
C LEU A 98 2.64 0.08 13.32
N VAL A 99 2.71 0.26 14.64
CA VAL A 99 3.77 -0.33 15.46
C VAL A 99 3.25 -1.65 16.00
N LEU A 100 3.94 -2.74 15.69
CA LEU A 100 3.64 -4.07 16.20
C LEU A 100 4.78 -4.50 17.12
N VAL A 101 4.43 -5.04 18.29
CA VAL A 101 5.38 -5.73 19.16
C VAL A 101 5.19 -7.22 18.91
N VAL A 102 6.18 -7.83 18.27
CA VAL A 102 6.20 -9.29 18.08
C VAL A 102 6.87 -9.88 19.31
N ARG A 103 6.16 -10.76 20.03
CA ARG A 103 6.77 -11.61 21.06
C ARG A 103 7.10 -12.95 20.41
N GLU A 104 8.39 -13.29 20.39
CA GLU A 104 8.82 -14.64 20.08
C GLU A 104 8.33 -15.58 21.19
N LYS A 105 7.83 -16.75 20.80
CA LYS A 105 7.45 -17.82 21.72
C LYS A 105 8.66 -18.67 22.05
#